data_AF-A0A7V4GE85-F1
#
_entry.id   AF-A0A7V4GE85-F1
#
_cell.length_a   1.000
_cell.length_b   1.000
_cell.length_c   1.000
_cell.angle_alpha   90.00
_cell.angle_beta   90.00
_cell.angle_gamma   90.00
#
_symmetry.space_group_name_H-M   'P 1'
#
loop_
_entity.id
_entity.type
_entity.pdbx_description
1 polymer ?
#
loop_
_entity_poly.entity_id
_entity_poly.type
_entity_poly.pdbx_seq_one_letter_code
_entity_poly.pdbx_strand_id
1 'polypeptide(L)'
;MTETARDAPETADDCMLCTRCLRTYADRRTCPVHGDEPLLDVRDDNILWRLAQEDDRLSRRLQHRWMAVGGLATGALWVGVAVLGWNLGAGFIFDLAWLLGWPAVCAMTLAGGALGRRRYRPRYAAWTRRLEPDASR
;
A
#
# COMPACT_ATOMS: atom_id res chain seq x y z
N MET A 1 17.38 -3.99 -15.84
CA MET A 1 16.33 -4.62 -15.00
C MET A 1 15.30 -5.22 -15.94
N THR A 2 15.68 -6.35 -16.51
CA THR A 2 14.88 -7.24 -17.34
C THR A 2 14.25 -8.30 -16.44
N GLU A 3 13.11 -8.87 -16.86
CA GLU A 3 12.36 -9.95 -16.21
C GLU A 3 11.53 -9.50 -14.98
N THR A 4 10.21 -9.36 -15.11
CA THR A 4 9.31 -10.51 -15.19
C THR A 4 8.03 -10.07 -15.89
N ALA A 5 7.89 -10.45 -17.16
CA ALA A 5 6.57 -10.74 -17.69
C ALA A 5 6.03 -11.85 -16.79
N ARG A 6 5.12 -11.48 -15.89
CA ARG A 6 4.35 -12.42 -15.11
C ARG A 6 3.34 -12.95 -16.12
N ASP A 7 3.61 -14.11 -16.70
CA ASP A 7 2.73 -14.74 -17.67
C ASP A 7 1.31 -14.73 -17.09
N ALA A 8 0.42 -14.02 -17.77
CA ALA A 8 -1.00 -14.12 -17.47
C ALA A 8 -1.39 -15.59 -17.63
N PRO A 9 -2.27 -16.14 -16.77
CA PRO A 9 -2.65 -17.54 -16.87
C PRO A 9 -3.14 -17.83 -18.29
N GLU A 10 -2.40 -18.71 -18.98
CA GLU A 10 -2.53 -18.95 -20.42
C GLU A 10 -3.84 -19.68 -20.76
N THR A 11 -4.48 -20.31 -19.76
CA THR A 11 -5.81 -20.89 -19.85
C THR A 11 -6.57 -20.70 -18.54
N ALA A 12 -7.90 -20.55 -18.62
CA ALA A 12 -8.79 -20.42 -17.46
C ALA A 12 -8.92 -21.71 -16.62
N ASP A 13 -8.15 -22.75 -16.94
CA ASP A 13 -8.12 -24.05 -16.25
C ASP A 13 -7.00 -24.16 -15.21
N ASP A 14 -6.03 -23.23 -15.17
CA ASP A 14 -5.05 -23.13 -14.08
C ASP A 14 -5.64 -22.38 -12.88
N CYS A 15 -6.41 -23.11 -12.05
CA CYS A 15 -7.35 -22.49 -11.12
C CYS A 15 -6.82 -22.26 -9.71
N MET A 16 -5.67 -22.81 -9.33
CA MET A 16 -5.25 -22.84 -7.92
C MET A 16 -4.05 -21.91 -7.65
N LEU A 17 -4.25 -20.84 -6.88
CA LEU A 17 -3.26 -19.80 -6.55
C LEU A 17 -2.62 -20.01 -5.17
N CYS A 18 -1.28 -19.95 -5.10
CA CYS A 18 -0.55 -19.81 -3.84
C CYS A 18 -0.37 -18.33 -3.49
N THR A 19 -0.79 -17.87 -2.31
CA THR A 19 -0.70 -16.44 -1.95
C THR A 19 0.73 -16.01 -1.59
N ARG A 20 1.57 -16.94 -1.10
CA ARG A 20 3.00 -16.67 -0.84
C ARG A 20 3.84 -16.61 -2.11
N CYS A 21 3.72 -17.60 -3.00
CA CYS A 21 4.48 -17.63 -4.26
C CYS A 21 3.92 -16.68 -5.32
N LEU A 22 2.63 -16.34 -5.24
CA LEU A 22 1.90 -15.65 -6.31
C LEU A 22 1.99 -16.40 -7.65
N ARG A 23 1.95 -17.74 -7.59
CA ARG A 23 1.96 -18.66 -8.74
C ARG A 23 0.67 -19.49 -8.76
N THR A 24 0.15 -19.73 -9.97
CA THR A 24 -0.99 -20.60 -10.22
C THR A 24 -0.54 -22.02 -10.55
N TYR A 25 -1.41 -22.99 -10.30
CA TYR A 25 -1.20 -24.41 -10.55
C TYR A 25 -2.50 -25.02 -11.10
N ALA A 26 -2.38 -25.96 -12.04
CA ALA A 26 -3.51 -26.63 -12.69
C ALA A 26 -4.37 -27.46 -11.72
N ASP A 27 -3.75 -28.43 -11.04
CA ASP A 27 -4.48 -29.47 -10.31
C ASP A 27 -3.69 -29.94 -9.07
N ARG A 28 -3.29 -29.00 -8.23
CA ARG A 28 -2.64 -29.31 -6.95
C ARG A 28 -3.47 -28.75 -5.81
N ARG A 29 -3.51 -29.49 -4.70
CA ARG A 29 -4.12 -29.03 -3.43
C ARG A 29 -3.16 -28.19 -2.58
N THR A 30 -1.85 -28.43 -2.73
CA THR A 30 -0.79 -27.77 -1.96
C THR A 30 0.32 -27.24 -2.87
N CYS A 31 0.93 -26.12 -2.46
CA CYS A 31 2.07 -25.55 -3.17
C CYS A 31 3.32 -26.42 -2.95
N PRO A 32 4.10 -26.76 -3.99
CA PRO A 32 5.34 -27.53 -3.84
C PRO A 32 6.43 -26.80 -3.04
N VAL A 33 6.34 -25.47 -2.93
CA VAL A 33 7.29 -24.64 -2.16
C VAL A 33 6.78 -24.39 -0.75
N HIS A 34 5.47 -24.20 -0.59
CA HIS A 34 4.80 -23.94 0.70
C HIS A 34 3.77 -25.04 0.96
N GLY A 35 4.23 -26.20 1.42
CA GLY A 35 3.38 -27.37 1.63
C GLY A 35 2.31 -27.21 2.73
N ASP A 36 2.46 -26.18 3.57
CA ASP A 36 1.53 -25.79 4.62
C ASP A 36 0.35 -24.93 4.14
N GLU A 37 0.45 -24.33 2.96
CA GLU A 37 -0.54 -23.37 2.47
C GLU A 37 -1.53 -24.04 1.50
N PRO A 38 -2.86 -23.99 1.79
CA PRO A 38 -3.86 -24.46 0.84
C PRO A 38 -3.86 -23.53 -0.38
N LEU A 39 -3.86 -24.12 -1.57
CA LEU A 39 -4.02 -23.34 -2.78
C LEU A 39 -5.46 -22.81 -2.88
N LEU A 40 -5.62 -21.56 -3.31
CA LEU A 40 -6.90 -20.87 -3.39
C LEU A 40 -7.45 -20.96 -4.81
N ASP A 41 -8.72 -21.35 -4.96
CA ASP A 41 -9.37 -21.38 -6.27
C ASP A 41 -9.68 -19.94 -6.74
N VAL A 42 -9.04 -19.49 -7.81
CA VAL A 42 -9.25 -18.15 -8.40
C VAL A 42 -10.48 -18.07 -9.31
N ARG A 43 -11.19 -19.19 -9.54
CA ARG A 43 -12.51 -19.17 -10.19
C ARG A 43 -13.62 -18.74 -9.23
N ASP A 44 -13.42 -18.90 -7.92
CA ASP A 44 -14.41 -18.52 -6.93
C ASP A 44 -14.33 -17.00 -6.70
N ASP A 45 -15.38 -16.28 -7.10
CA ASP A 45 -15.50 -14.84 -6.91
C ASP A 45 -15.36 -14.43 -5.43
N ASN A 46 -15.77 -15.29 -4.49
CA ASN A 46 -15.61 -15.01 -3.06
C ASN A 46 -14.13 -14.96 -2.66
N ILE A 47 -13.30 -15.83 -3.27
CA ILE A 47 -11.86 -15.84 -3.06
C ILE A 47 -11.23 -14.60 -3.70
N LEU A 48 -11.64 -14.25 -4.92
CA LEU A 48 -11.16 -13.03 -5.58
C LEU A 48 -11.48 -11.77 -4.76
N TRP A 49 -12.69 -11.68 -4.20
CA TRP A 49 -13.08 -10.57 -3.31
C TRP A 49 -12.24 -10.53 -2.04
N ARG A 50 -11.94 -11.69 -1.44
CA ARG A 50 -11.05 -11.78 -0.27
C ARG A 50 -9.63 -11.31 -0.60
N LEU A 51 -9.10 -11.69 -1.76
CA LEU A 51 -7.77 -11.25 -2.22
C LEU A 51 -7.73 -9.73 -2.45
N ALA A 52 -8.78 -9.16 -3.06
CA ALA A 52 -8.91 -7.71 -3.22
C ALA A 52 -8.94 -6.99 -1.87
N GLN A 53 -9.73 -7.47 -0.92
CA GLN A 53 -9.79 -6.92 0.43
C GLN A 53 -8.44 -6.99 1.17
N GLU A 54 -7.67 -8.06 0.95
CA GLU A 54 -6.35 -8.21 1.57
C GLU A 54 -5.34 -7.22 0.98
N ASP A 55 -5.37 -7.00 -0.34
CA ASP A 55 -4.58 -5.93 -0.98
C ASP A 55 -4.99 -4.54 -0.43
N ASP A 56 -6.28 -4.27 -0.25
CA ASP A 56 -6.77 -3.04 0.37
C ASP A 56 -6.35 -2.86 1.83
N ARG A 57 -6.23 -3.95 2.59
CA ARG A 57 -5.71 -3.90 3.97
C ARG A 57 -4.21 -3.62 3.96
N LEU A 58 -3.46 -4.23 3.05
CA LEU A 58 -2.03 -3.99 2.90
C LEU A 58 -1.74 -2.56 2.46
N SER A 59 -2.51 -2.03 1.50
CA SER A 59 -2.39 -0.65 1.04
C SER A 59 -2.67 0.35 2.17
N ARG A 60 -3.73 0.13 2.95
CA ARG A 60 -4.05 0.94 4.14
C ARG A 60 -2.95 0.87 5.20
N ARG A 61 -2.41 -0.32 5.50
CA ARG A 61 -1.29 -0.47 6.45
C ARG A 61 -0.05 0.30 5.99
N LEU A 62 0.28 0.25 4.70
CA LEU A 62 1.39 1.02 4.14
C LEU A 62 1.12 2.52 4.20
N GLN A 63 -0.09 2.96 3.87
CA GLN A 63 -0.50 4.36 4.00
C GLN A 63 -0.35 4.86 5.44
N HIS A 64 -0.82 4.09 6.43
CA HIS A 64 -0.67 4.44 7.85
C HIS A 64 0.80 4.51 8.27
N ARG A 65 1.65 3.60 7.80
CA ARG A 65 3.10 3.65 8.07
C ARG A 65 3.73 4.92 7.49
N TRP A 66 3.39 5.29 6.26
CA TRP A 66 3.88 6.53 5.65
C TRP A 66 3.37 7.78 6.34
N MET A 67 2.11 7.79 6.77
CA MET A 67 1.55 8.87 7.59
C MET A 67 2.27 9.00 8.94
N ALA A 68 2.56 7.87 9.60
CA ALA A 68 3.29 7.87 10.87
C ALA A 68 4.73 8.40 10.69
N VAL A 69 5.45 7.95 9.68
CA VAL A 69 6.81 8.45 9.36
C VAL A 69 6.78 9.94 9.04
N GLY A 70 5.83 10.38 8.21
CA GLY A 70 5.64 11.80 7.88
C GLY A 70 5.36 12.63 9.13
N GLY A 71 4.41 12.20 9.96
CA GLY A 71 4.05 12.88 11.20
C GLY A 71 5.22 12.99 12.19
N LEU A 72 6.02 11.93 12.35
CA LEU A 72 7.21 11.95 13.19
C LEU A 72 8.26 12.94 12.66
N ALA A 73 8.53 12.92 11.36
CA ALA A 73 9.50 13.83 10.73
C ALA A 73 9.06 15.30 10.88
N THR A 74 7.79 15.58 10.63
CA THR A 74 7.25 16.93 10.80
C THR A 74 7.26 17.35 12.27
N GLY A 75 6.86 16.48 13.20
CA GLY A 75 6.92 16.76 14.64
C GLY A 75 8.32 17.08 15.14
N ALA A 76 9.33 16.30 14.71
CA ALA A 76 10.72 16.56 15.06
C ALA A 76 11.22 17.91 14.53
N LEU A 77 10.84 18.27 13.29
CA LEU A 77 11.14 19.58 12.71
C LEU A 77 10.54 20.72 13.54
N TRP A 78 9.27 20.57 13.97
CA TRP A 78 8.58 21.55 14.81
C TRP A 78 9.24 21.75 16.17
N VAL A 79 9.65 20.66 16.81
CA VAL A 79 10.42 20.72 18.06
C VAL A 79 11.73 21.49 17.83
N GLY A 80 12.44 21.23 16.73
CA GLY A 80 13.65 21.97 16.37
C GLY A 80 13.42 23.47 16.19
N VAL A 81 12.37 23.86 15.45
CA VAL A 81 12.01 25.27 15.23
C VAL A 81 11.64 25.95 16.56
N ALA A 82 10.86 25.28 17.40
CA ALA A 82 10.47 25.81 18.72
C ALA A 82 11.68 26.05 19.62
N VAL A 83 12.60 25.07 19.70
CA VAL A 83 13.85 25.20 20.48
C VAL A 83 14.71 26.34 19.95
N LEU A 84 14.85 26.48 18.63
CA LEU A 84 15.64 27.55 18.03
C LEU A 84 15.01 28.92 18.28
N GLY A 85 13.70 29.06 18.09
CA GLY A 85 12.96 30.30 18.34
C GLY A 85 13.05 30.75 19.81
N TRP A 86 12.97 29.81 20.75
CA TRP A 86 13.16 30.07 22.18
C TRP A 86 14.55 30.63 22.49
N ASN A 87 15.61 29.99 21.96
CA ASN A 87 16.99 30.42 22.20
C ASN A 87 17.31 31.79 21.58
N LEU A 88 16.64 32.17 20.49
CA LEU A 88 16.84 33.45 19.82
C LEU A 88 15.96 34.58 20.38
N GLY A 89 15.11 34.32 21.38
CA GLY A 89 14.19 35.32 21.95
C GLY A 89 13.13 35.80 20.95
N ALA A 90 12.89 35.03 19.89
CA ALA A 90 12.07 35.44 18.77
C ALA A 90 10.63 34.90 18.91
N GLY A 91 9.85 35.51 19.82
CA GLY A 91 8.46 35.12 20.08
C GLY A 91 7.58 35.11 18.82
N PHE A 92 7.82 36.02 17.87
CA PHE A 92 7.08 36.07 16.59
C PHE A 92 7.27 34.82 15.72
N ILE A 93 8.40 34.11 15.86
CA ILE A 93 8.65 32.86 15.13
C ILE A 93 7.61 31.83 15.57
N PHE A 94 7.20 31.81 16.84
CA PHE A 94 6.22 30.86 17.34
C PHE A 94 4.84 31.04 16.69
N ASP A 95 4.36 32.28 16.59
CA ASP A 95 3.07 32.61 15.97
C ASP A 95 3.06 32.34 14.47
N LEU A 96 4.12 32.74 13.76
CA LEU A 96 4.25 32.50 12.32
C LEU A 96 4.32 31.00 12.02
N ALA A 97 5.06 30.28 12.86
CA ALA A 97 5.29 28.87 12.69
C ALA A 97 3.99 28.09 13.03
N TRP A 98 3.18 28.52 14.00
CA TRP A 98 1.83 27.97 14.19
C TRP A 98 0.92 28.16 12.97
N LEU A 99 0.92 29.36 12.38
CA LEU A 99 0.10 29.69 11.19
C LEU A 99 0.52 28.92 9.93
N LEU A 100 1.83 28.80 9.68
CA LEU A 100 2.36 28.13 8.48
C LEU A 100 2.56 26.62 8.68
N GLY A 101 2.64 26.17 9.93
CA GLY A 101 2.94 24.80 10.26
C GLY A 101 1.80 23.84 10.02
N TRP A 102 0.57 24.25 10.32
CA TRP A 102 -0.60 23.39 10.11
C TRP A 102 -0.82 23.04 8.63
N PRO A 103 -0.80 24.01 7.69
CA PRO A 103 -0.85 23.71 6.27
C PRO A 103 0.30 22.81 5.80
N ALA A 104 1.52 23.02 6.32
CA ALA A 104 2.68 22.20 5.96
C ALA A 104 2.54 20.74 6.45
N VAL A 105 2.03 20.52 7.66
CA VAL A 105 1.70 19.18 8.21
C VAL A 105 0.66 18.48 7.34
N CYS A 106 -0.42 19.18 6.99
CA CYS A 106 -1.48 18.64 6.13
C CYS A 106 -0.93 18.29 4.75
N ALA A 107 -0.15 19.19 4.13
CA ALA A 107 0.48 18.97 2.83
C ALA A 107 1.42 17.76 2.84
N MET A 108 2.26 17.62 3.86
CA MET A 108 3.14 16.45 4.00
C MET A 108 2.37 15.14 4.20
N THR A 109 1.29 15.17 4.96
CA THR A 109 0.46 13.97 5.20
C THR A 109 -0.27 13.54 3.92
N LEU A 110 -0.81 14.50 3.16
CA LEU A 110 -1.42 14.25 1.85
C LEU A 110 -0.40 13.76 0.82
N ALA A 111 0.78 14.39 0.77
CA ALA A 111 1.87 13.99 -0.11
C ALA A 111 2.38 12.59 0.23
N GLY A 112 2.54 12.27 1.52
CA GLY A 112 2.91 10.92 1.99
C GLY A 112 1.87 9.87 1.59
N GLY A 113 0.58 10.19 1.72
CA GLY A 113 -0.51 9.34 1.22
C GLY A 113 -0.47 9.13 -0.29
N ALA A 114 -0.24 10.19 -1.07
CA ALA A 114 -0.12 10.11 -2.52
C ALA A 114 1.10 9.29 -2.97
N LEU A 115 2.23 9.45 -2.28
CA LEU A 115 3.46 8.68 -2.54
C LEU A 115 3.26 7.20 -2.19
N GLY A 116 2.59 6.91 -1.08
CA GLY A 116 2.21 5.56 -0.69
C GLY A 116 1.35 4.87 -1.75
N ARG A 117 0.35 5.55 -2.29
CA ARG A 117 -0.49 5.05 -3.40
C ARG A 117 0.32 4.80 -4.67
N ARG A 118 1.21 5.73 -5.06
CA ARG A 118 2.06 5.56 -6.25
C ARG A 118 3.02 4.37 -6.14
N ARG A 119 3.50 4.07 -4.93
CA ARG A 119 4.49 3.01 -4.70
C ARG A 119 3.87 1.65 -4.40
N TYR A 120 2.61 1.63 -3.95
CA TYR A 120 1.88 0.39 -3.76
C TYR A 120 1.55 -0.24 -5.12
N ARG A 121 2.09 -1.43 -5.36
CA ARG A 121 1.70 -2.27 -6.48
C ARG A 121 0.78 -3.36 -5.94
N PRO A 122 -0.51 -3.37 -6.32
CA PRO A 122 -1.44 -4.43 -5.89
C PRO A 122 -0.88 -5.78 -6.34
N ARG A 123 -0.77 -6.72 -5.39
CA ARG A 123 -0.13 -8.02 -5.63
C ARG A 123 -1.04 -8.92 -6.43
N TYR A 124 -2.35 -8.80 -6.19
CA TYR A 124 -3.37 -9.66 -6.76
C TYR A 124 -4.09 -9.07 -7.98
N ALA A 125 -3.66 -7.90 -8.47
CA ALA A 125 -4.29 -7.20 -9.59
C ALA A 125 -4.37 -7.99 -10.90
N ALA A 126 -3.57 -9.04 -11.08
CA ALA A 126 -3.69 -9.93 -12.23
C ALA A 126 -4.99 -10.76 -12.19
N TRP A 127 -5.46 -11.12 -10.99
CA TRP A 127 -6.65 -11.96 -10.79
C TRP A 127 -7.89 -11.14 -10.44
N THR A 128 -7.74 -10.07 -9.65
CA THR A 128 -8.87 -9.26 -9.17
C THR A 128 -9.40 -8.27 -10.21
N ARG A 129 -8.68 -8.02 -11.31
CA ARG A 129 -9.11 -7.11 -12.40
C ARG A 129 -10.47 -7.48 -13.01
N ARG A 130 -10.87 -8.76 -12.94
CA ARG A 130 -12.18 -9.23 -13.42
C ARG A 130 -13.34 -8.78 -12.54
N LEU A 131 -13.08 -8.47 -11.27
CA LEU A 131 -14.10 -8.00 -10.33
C LEU A 131 -14.38 -6.51 -10.46
N GLU A 132 -13.48 -5.72 -11.05
CA GLU A 132 -13.75 -4.31 -11.34
C GLU A 132 -14.77 -4.26 -12.48
N PRO A 133 -16.06 -3.99 -12.20
CA PRO A 133 -17.04 -3.87 -13.26
C PRO A 133 -16.68 -2.59 -14.01
N ASP A 134 -16.39 -2.68 -15.32
CA ASP A 134 -16.03 -1.58 -16.24
C ASP A 134 -16.35 -0.19 -15.66
N ALA A 135 -15.45 0.35 -14.83
CA ALA A 135 -15.66 1.64 -14.16
C ALA A 135 -15.51 2.82 -15.13
N SER A 136 -15.48 2.50 -16.43
CA SER A 136 -15.30 3.35 -17.59
C SER A 136 -16.58 3.49 -18.44
N ARG A 137 -17.73 2.97 -17.99
CA ARG A 137 -19.04 3.25 -18.60
C ARG A 137 -19.77 4.40 -17.93
#